data_AF-A0A9W9GW00-F1
#
_entry.id   AF-A0A9W9GW00-F1
#
_cell.length_a   1.000
_cell.length_b   1.000
_cell.length_c   1.000
_cell.angle_alpha   90.00
_cell.angle_beta   90.00
_cell.angle_gamma   90.00
#
_symmetry.space_group_name_H-M   'P 1'
#
loop_
_entity.id
_entity.type
_entity.pdbx_description
1 polymer ?
#
loop_
_entity_poly.entity_id
_entity_poly.type
_entity_poly.pdbx_seq_one_letter_code
_entity_poly.pdbx_strand_id
1 'polypeptide(L)'
;MSSTNFAAAQQRVLERRRLREAELRARHAAQQRASPISPAVVQRLPYPLNRWPSSGWRIWNTIKGRDGTRPAFRVGQVDAELLDEELLGLMKGQVGDALKYFGPQMREEWSHEILFALRAILFKLSIWDHNASYGAALQGLKYTDSRSKGPVFSSPTKWQKSIYGLLTVGGRYAWDKWESWLINQEGGYDEPSQDIRMLSRLTDIISTSHSIAAFVSFLVFLVNGRYRTLVDRILRIRLTPPSAQASREVSFEYLNRQLVWHAFTEFLLFLLPLVGIGRWRRWISRAWRKLVSSMRSSDDDDEPLEKQGELAFLPERTCAICYRNQNPTTTTESDITAASAAGGASGGISGSAQTDIVNPYETVPCGCIYCFVCIVQKIEAEEGQGWTCLRCGEIVKKCQPWNGDVLEEPRSQPGTGKIVGFAIDGESDDEAHGSDVAHEELDDKSSPLQEISGDEALQHSEQWSAVEKDSGEADEE
;
A
#
# COMPACT_ATOMS: atom_id res chain seq x y z
N MET A 1 -46.13 37.26 3.02
CA MET A 1 -45.65 36.63 1.77
C MET A 1 -46.83 36.52 0.82
N SER A 2 -46.85 37.26 -0.29
CA SER A 2 -47.99 37.34 -1.20
C SER A 2 -48.22 36.00 -1.94
N SER A 3 -49.48 35.57 -2.03
CA SER A 3 -49.93 34.35 -2.70
C SER A 3 -49.49 34.26 -4.17
N THR A 4 -49.26 35.40 -4.82
CA THR A 4 -48.79 35.52 -6.21
C THR A 4 -47.38 34.98 -6.40
N ASN A 5 -46.47 35.19 -5.43
CA ASN A 5 -45.10 34.68 -5.50
C ASN A 5 -45.04 33.16 -5.30
N PHE A 6 -45.94 32.61 -4.48
CA PHE A 6 -46.05 31.17 -4.27
C PHE A 6 -46.62 30.46 -5.52
N ALA A 7 -47.65 31.03 -6.14
CA ALA A 7 -48.23 30.50 -7.36
C ALA A 7 -47.22 30.49 -8.53
N ALA A 8 -46.46 31.60 -8.69
CA ALA A 8 -45.39 31.68 -9.69
C ALA A 8 -44.25 30.69 -9.42
N ALA A 9 -43.90 30.45 -8.15
CA ALA A 9 -42.92 29.45 -7.77
C ALA A 9 -43.41 28.01 -8.07
N GLN A 10 -44.69 27.71 -7.78
CA GLN A 10 -45.30 26.42 -8.12
C GLN A 10 -45.32 26.17 -9.63
N GLN A 11 -45.65 27.19 -10.43
CA GLN A 11 -45.63 27.09 -11.89
C GLN A 11 -44.23 26.77 -12.42
N ARG A 12 -43.18 27.45 -11.94
CA ARG A 12 -41.78 27.15 -12.29
C ARG A 12 -41.39 25.71 -11.93
N VAL A 13 -41.85 25.20 -10.79
CA VAL A 13 -41.59 23.81 -10.38
C VAL A 13 -42.32 22.81 -11.28
N LEU A 14 -43.57 23.08 -11.64
CA LEU A 14 -44.36 22.24 -12.56
C LEU A 14 -43.76 22.22 -13.96
N GLU A 15 -43.30 23.37 -14.46
CA GLU A 15 -42.62 23.47 -15.75
C GLU A 15 -41.30 22.68 -15.75
N ARG A 16 -40.47 22.82 -14.70
CA ARG A 16 -39.26 21.99 -14.54
C ARG A 16 -39.56 20.50 -14.44
N ARG A 17 -40.73 20.09 -13.92
CA ARG A 17 -41.15 18.69 -13.93
C ARG A 17 -41.56 18.24 -15.33
N ARG A 18 -42.35 19.06 -16.05
CA ARG A 18 -42.76 18.78 -17.44
C ARG A 18 -41.57 18.67 -18.39
N LEU A 19 -40.62 19.60 -18.32
CA LEU A 19 -39.40 19.56 -19.12
C LEU A 19 -38.58 18.31 -18.82
N ARG A 20 -38.42 17.93 -17.55
CA ARG A 20 -37.75 16.68 -17.16
C ARG A 20 -38.49 15.45 -17.68
N GLU A 21 -39.81 15.40 -17.57
CA GLU A 21 -40.60 14.31 -18.14
C GLU A 21 -40.48 14.23 -19.66
N ALA A 22 -40.47 15.37 -20.36
CA ALA A 22 -40.30 15.43 -21.81
C ALA A 22 -38.90 14.97 -22.23
N GLU A 23 -37.85 15.44 -21.55
CA GLU A 23 -36.48 15.02 -21.81
C GLU A 23 -36.29 13.52 -21.52
N LEU A 24 -36.86 13.01 -20.43
CA LEU A 24 -36.83 11.59 -20.11
C LEU A 24 -37.61 10.76 -21.15
N ARG A 25 -38.78 11.22 -21.59
CA ARG A 25 -39.53 10.57 -22.68
C ARG A 25 -38.75 10.60 -24.00
N ALA A 26 -38.08 11.70 -24.31
CA ALA A 26 -37.23 11.82 -25.49
C ALA A 26 -36.01 10.90 -25.39
N ARG A 27 -35.36 10.80 -24.23
CA ARG A 27 -34.29 9.84 -23.95
C ARG A 27 -34.78 8.40 -24.04
N HIS A 28 -35.94 8.07 -23.47
CA HIS A 28 -36.54 6.74 -23.59
C HIS A 28 -36.92 6.41 -25.04
N ALA A 29 -37.48 7.36 -25.79
CA ALA A 29 -37.82 7.18 -27.19
C ALA A 29 -36.57 7.04 -28.07
N ALA A 30 -35.52 7.82 -27.81
CA ALA A 30 -34.22 7.69 -28.46
C ALA A 30 -33.54 6.35 -28.10
N GLN A 31 -33.63 5.91 -26.84
CA GLN A 31 -33.15 4.61 -26.38
C GLN A 31 -33.95 3.45 -27.01
N GLN A 32 -35.27 3.59 -27.18
CA GLN A 32 -36.12 2.62 -27.88
C GLN A 32 -35.79 2.56 -29.37
N ARG A 33 -35.54 3.71 -30.01
CA ARG A 33 -35.08 3.80 -31.41
C ARG A 33 -33.67 3.26 -31.62
N ALA A 34 -32.83 3.31 -30.59
CA ALA A 34 -31.47 2.76 -30.59
C ALA A 34 -31.38 1.28 -30.14
N SER A 35 -32.51 0.58 -30.01
CA SER A 35 -32.58 -0.84 -29.59
C SER A 35 -32.61 -1.82 -30.79
N PRO A 36 -32.27 -3.11 -30.62
CA PRO A 36 -31.18 -3.77 -31.34
C PRO A 36 -31.67 -4.57 -32.56
N ILE A 37 -30.75 -4.80 -33.51
CA ILE A 37 -30.82 -5.72 -34.67
C ILE A 37 -32.26 -6.13 -35.01
N SER A 38 -32.91 -5.36 -35.88
CA SER A 38 -34.26 -5.69 -36.34
C SER A 38 -34.26 -7.10 -36.95
N PRO A 39 -35.36 -7.85 -36.84
CA PRO A 39 -35.47 -9.18 -37.46
C PRO A 39 -35.17 -9.13 -38.97
N ALA A 40 -35.43 -7.98 -39.61
CA ALA A 40 -35.09 -7.71 -41.00
C ALA A 40 -33.58 -7.60 -41.27
N VAL A 41 -32.78 -7.14 -40.30
CA VAL A 41 -31.31 -7.11 -40.40
C VAL A 41 -30.72 -8.50 -40.17
N VAL A 42 -31.30 -9.31 -39.25
CA VAL A 42 -30.90 -10.72 -39.04
C VAL A 42 -31.10 -11.54 -40.32
N GLN A 43 -32.19 -11.29 -41.04
CA GLN A 43 -32.50 -11.96 -42.30
C GLN A 43 -31.51 -11.64 -43.44
N ARG A 44 -30.69 -10.58 -43.29
CA ARG A 44 -29.64 -10.22 -44.26
C ARG A 44 -28.27 -10.79 -43.92
N LEU A 45 -28.12 -11.51 -42.80
CA LEU A 45 -26.84 -12.11 -42.42
C LEU A 45 -26.53 -13.35 -43.28
N PRO A 46 -25.25 -13.62 -43.58
CA PRO A 46 -24.84 -14.82 -44.28
C PRO A 46 -25.12 -16.08 -43.44
N TYR A 47 -25.34 -17.19 -44.14
CA TYR A 47 -25.49 -18.50 -43.52
C TYR A 47 -24.23 -18.86 -42.69
N PRO A 48 -24.35 -19.45 -41.47
CA PRO A 48 -25.56 -19.98 -40.83
C PRO A 48 -26.31 -19.03 -39.87
N LEU A 49 -25.83 -17.78 -39.70
CA LEU A 49 -26.34 -16.85 -38.69
C LEU A 49 -27.80 -16.42 -38.92
N ASN A 50 -28.26 -16.48 -40.18
CA ASN A 50 -29.66 -16.23 -40.56
C ASN A 50 -30.65 -17.27 -40.02
N ARG A 51 -30.18 -18.47 -39.66
CA ARG A 51 -31.04 -19.58 -39.20
C ARG A 51 -31.33 -19.57 -37.70
N TRP A 52 -30.70 -18.68 -36.94
CA TRP A 52 -30.92 -18.64 -35.49
C TRP A 52 -32.36 -18.19 -35.21
N PRO A 53 -33.19 -18.98 -34.50
CA PRO A 53 -34.59 -18.64 -34.22
C PRO A 53 -34.76 -17.21 -33.72
N SER A 54 -35.78 -16.53 -34.25
CA SER A 54 -36.17 -15.17 -33.84
C SER A 54 -36.41 -15.05 -32.33
N SER A 55 -36.81 -16.16 -31.66
CA SER A 55 -36.89 -16.27 -30.21
C SER A 55 -35.54 -16.13 -29.51
N GLY A 56 -34.46 -16.70 -30.07
CA GLY A 56 -33.10 -16.56 -29.55
C GLY A 56 -32.61 -15.12 -29.63
N TRP A 57 -32.91 -14.43 -30.74
CA TRP A 57 -32.61 -13.00 -30.89
C TRP A 57 -33.43 -12.11 -29.96
N ARG A 58 -34.70 -12.43 -29.70
CA ARG A 58 -35.51 -11.72 -28.70
C ARG A 58 -34.92 -11.87 -27.30
N ILE A 59 -34.54 -13.09 -26.92
CA ILE A 59 -33.88 -13.36 -25.64
C ILE A 59 -32.55 -12.61 -25.57
N TRP A 60 -31.73 -12.68 -26.61
CA TRP A 60 -30.47 -11.93 -26.68
C TRP A 60 -30.66 -10.42 -26.58
N ASN A 61 -31.67 -9.86 -27.23
CA ASN A 61 -32.00 -8.44 -27.15
C ASN A 61 -32.50 -8.03 -25.76
N THR A 62 -33.19 -8.93 -25.04
CA THR A 62 -33.52 -8.71 -23.62
C THR A 62 -32.29 -8.83 -22.70
N ILE A 63 -31.35 -9.73 -23.03
CA ILE A 63 -30.09 -9.95 -22.30
C ILE A 63 -29.03 -8.87 -22.59
N LYS A 64 -29.10 -8.19 -23.74
CA LYS A 64 -28.30 -6.99 -24.04
C LYS A 64 -29.09 -5.70 -23.83
N GLY A 65 -30.33 -5.79 -23.37
CA GLY A 65 -31.21 -4.66 -23.17
C GLY A 65 -30.58 -3.63 -22.24
N ARG A 66 -30.45 -2.38 -22.71
CA ARG A 66 -29.77 -1.28 -22.01
C ARG A 66 -30.50 -0.75 -20.77
N ASP A 67 -31.53 -1.42 -20.28
CA ASP A 67 -32.28 -1.03 -19.06
C ASP A 67 -31.59 -1.47 -17.75
N GLY A 68 -30.29 -1.76 -17.81
CA GLY A 68 -29.44 -2.19 -16.72
C GLY A 68 -28.89 -1.04 -15.86
N THR A 69 -28.23 -1.38 -14.75
CA THR A 69 -27.43 -0.39 -14.02
C THR A 69 -26.13 -0.11 -14.80
N ARG A 70 -25.61 1.13 -14.71
CA ARG A 70 -24.35 1.51 -15.36
C ARG A 70 -23.22 0.60 -14.85
N PRO A 71 -22.18 0.31 -15.66
CA PRO A 71 -21.11 -0.63 -15.29
C PRO A 71 -20.52 -0.43 -13.88
N ALA A 72 -20.32 0.82 -13.47
CA ALA A 72 -19.80 1.19 -12.14
C ALA A 72 -20.62 0.62 -10.96
N PHE A 73 -21.94 0.46 -11.12
CA PHE A 73 -22.81 -0.06 -10.06
C PHE A 73 -22.96 -1.58 -10.10
N ARG A 74 -22.36 -2.29 -11.06
CA ARG A 74 -22.35 -3.77 -11.07
C ARG A 74 -21.37 -4.29 -10.05
N VAL A 75 -20.18 -3.70 -10.02
CA VAL A 75 -19.15 -4.00 -9.03
C VAL A 75 -19.69 -3.71 -7.63
N GLY A 76 -20.29 -2.53 -7.40
CA GLY A 76 -20.89 -2.21 -6.11
C GLY A 76 -22.02 -3.15 -5.66
N GLN A 77 -22.78 -3.75 -6.60
CA GLN A 77 -23.80 -4.75 -6.26
C GLN A 77 -23.19 -6.08 -5.80
N VAL A 78 -22.07 -6.50 -6.39
CA VAL A 78 -21.35 -7.73 -6.00
C VAL A 78 -20.56 -7.51 -4.71
N ASP A 79 -19.90 -6.35 -4.60
CA ASP A 79 -19.14 -5.93 -3.41
C ASP A 79 -20.07 -5.80 -2.19
N ALA A 80 -21.30 -5.31 -2.39
CA ALA A 80 -22.32 -5.30 -1.34
C ALA A 80 -22.63 -6.71 -0.78
N GLU A 81 -22.68 -7.72 -1.64
CA GLU A 81 -22.91 -9.11 -1.23
C GLU A 81 -21.71 -9.69 -0.49
N LEU A 82 -20.49 -9.42 -0.98
CA LEU A 82 -19.26 -9.84 -0.31
C LEU A 82 -19.17 -9.24 1.10
N LEU A 83 -19.42 -7.94 1.23
CA LEU A 83 -19.44 -7.25 2.54
C LEU A 83 -20.50 -7.80 3.49
N ASP A 84 -21.67 -8.18 2.98
CA ASP A 84 -22.73 -8.79 3.80
C ASP A 84 -22.30 -10.20 4.29
N GLU A 85 -21.61 -10.98 3.48
CA GLU A 85 -21.06 -12.29 3.86
C GLU A 85 -19.90 -12.16 4.86
N GLU A 86 -19.00 -11.21 4.65
CA GLU A 86 -17.91 -10.90 5.59
C GLU A 86 -18.45 -10.43 6.95
N LEU A 87 -19.44 -9.53 6.96
CA LEU A 87 -20.09 -9.09 8.20
C LEU A 87 -20.68 -10.28 8.96
N LEU A 88 -21.40 -11.16 8.26
CA LEU A 88 -21.94 -12.39 8.85
C LEU A 88 -20.83 -13.29 9.40
N GLY A 89 -19.71 -13.43 8.69
CA GLY A 89 -18.54 -14.17 9.13
C GLY A 89 -17.93 -13.61 10.41
N LEU A 90 -17.73 -12.29 10.47
CA LEU A 90 -17.22 -11.59 11.66
C LEU A 90 -18.16 -11.74 12.85
N MET A 91 -19.47 -11.54 12.66
CA MET A 91 -20.46 -11.72 13.72
C MET A 91 -20.51 -13.16 14.22
N LYS A 92 -20.47 -14.14 13.32
CA LYS A 92 -20.39 -15.57 13.70
C LYS A 92 -19.11 -15.86 14.49
N GLY A 93 -17.98 -15.28 14.10
CA GLY A 93 -16.71 -15.38 14.82
C GLY A 93 -16.82 -14.85 16.24
N GLN A 94 -17.29 -13.61 16.40
CA GLN A 94 -17.49 -12.97 17.70
C GLN A 94 -18.46 -13.74 18.61
N VAL A 95 -19.57 -14.25 18.05
CA VAL A 95 -20.49 -15.11 18.81
C VAL A 95 -19.83 -16.43 19.19
N GLY A 96 -19.02 -17.01 18.31
CA GLY A 96 -18.24 -18.22 18.59
C GLY A 96 -17.21 -18.02 19.70
N ASP A 97 -16.57 -16.85 19.77
CA ASP A 97 -15.64 -16.48 20.85
C ASP A 97 -16.36 -16.26 22.17
N ALA A 98 -17.56 -15.66 22.14
CA ALA A 98 -18.41 -15.52 23.32
C ALA A 98 -18.87 -16.89 23.86
N LEU A 99 -19.17 -17.84 22.96
CA LEU A 99 -19.57 -19.21 23.32
C LEU A 99 -18.40 -20.10 23.76
N LYS A 100 -17.14 -19.66 23.65
CA LYS A 100 -15.96 -20.46 24.01
C LYS A 100 -16.01 -20.97 25.46
N TYR A 101 -16.61 -20.19 26.37
CA TYR A 101 -16.72 -20.54 27.79
C TYR A 101 -17.82 -21.57 28.09
N PHE A 102 -18.75 -21.82 27.16
CA PHE A 102 -19.84 -22.79 27.31
C PHE A 102 -19.50 -24.18 26.73
N GLY A 103 -18.29 -24.35 26.19
CA GLY A 103 -17.79 -25.60 25.64
C GLY A 103 -17.80 -25.64 24.10
N PRO A 104 -16.81 -26.30 23.47
CA PRO A 104 -16.67 -26.32 22.01
C PRO A 104 -17.83 -27.01 21.29
N GLN A 105 -18.47 -28.00 21.93
CA GLN A 105 -19.58 -28.76 21.37
C GLN A 105 -20.85 -27.92 21.14
N MET A 106 -21.13 -26.96 22.04
CA MET A 106 -22.32 -26.10 21.91
C MET A 106 -22.24 -25.19 20.68
N ARG A 107 -21.04 -24.73 20.32
CA ARG A 107 -20.82 -23.89 19.15
C ARG A 107 -21.13 -24.64 17.84
N GLU A 108 -20.75 -25.90 17.76
CA GLU A 108 -20.95 -26.72 16.57
C GLU A 108 -22.42 -27.13 16.41
N GLU A 109 -23.05 -27.57 17.49
CA GLU A 109 -24.45 -28.03 17.49
C GLU A 109 -25.43 -26.89 17.20
N TRP A 110 -25.19 -25.70 17.75
CA TRP A 110 -26.03 -24.51 17.52
C TRP A 110 -25.59 -23.66 16.33
N SER A 111 -24.58 -24.08 15.56
CA SER A 111 -24.01 -23.29 14.46
C SER A 111 -25.06 -22.80 13.46
N HIS A 112 -25.98 -23.66 13.07
CA HIS A 112 -27.09 -23.36 12.15
C HIS A 112 -28.12 -22.41 12.77
N GLU A 113 -28.43 -22.57 14.06
CA GLU A 113 -29.38 -21.73 14.79
C GLU A 113 -28.83 -20.31 15.00
N ILE A 114 -27.55 -20.21 15.35
CA ILE A 114 -26.84 -18.94 15.50
C ILE A 114 -26.82 -18.20 14.16
N LEU A 115 -26.47 -18.89 13.07
CA LEU A 115 -26.47 -18.30 11.73
C LEU A 115 -27.86 -17.83 11.30
N PHE A 116 -28.91 -18.61 11.58
CA PHE A 116 -30.28 -18.22 11.32
C PHE A 116 -30.68 -16.97 12.11
N ALA A 117 -30.40 -16.94 13.41
CA ALA A 117 -30.67 -15.78 14.27
C ALA A 117 -29.95 -14.52 13.79
N LEU A 118 -28.65 -14.62 13.47
CA LEU A 118 -27.86 -13.50 12.94
C LEU A 118 -28.43 -12.98 11.62
N ARG A 119 -28.74 -13.88 10.67
CA ARG A 119 -29.35 -13.51 9.39
C ARG A 119 -30.74 -12.90 9.57
N ALA A 120 -31.54 -13.39 10.51
CA ALA A 120 -32.87 -12.85 10.82
C ALA A 120 -32.77 -11.44 11.44
N ILE A 121 -31.85 -11.22 12.37
CA ILE A 121 -31.58 -9.90 12.97
C ILE A 121 -31.13 -8.92 11.90
N LEU A 122 -30.13 -9.29 11.08
CA LEU A 122 -29.66 -8.43 9.99
C LEU A 122 -30.77 -8.15 8.99
N PHE A 123 -31.57 -9.15 8.59
CA PHE A 123 -32.69 -8.94 7.70
C PHE A 123 -33.73 -7.97 8.27
N LYS A 124 -34.05 -8.11 9.56
CA LYS A 124 -35.03 -7.24 10.23
C LYS A 124 -34.53 -5.80 10.34
N LEU A 125 -33.28 -5.59 10.74
CA LEU A 125 -32.73 -4.24 10.96
C LEU A 125 -32.35 -3.53 9.64
N SER A 126 -31.95 -4.28 8.62
CA SER A 126 -31.48 -3.72 7.34
C SER A 126 -32.58 -3.70 6.28
N ILE A 127 -32.89 -4.86 5.68
CA ILE A 127 -33.77 -4.95 4.50
C ILE A 127 -35.22 -4.59 4.86
N TRP A 128 -35.71 -5.04 6.01
CA TRP A 128 -37.10 -4.78 6.41
C TRP A 128 -37.32 -3.28 6.70
N ASP A 129 -36.47 -2.67 7.53
CA ASP A 129 -36.62 -1.29 7.99
C ASP A 129 -36.07 -0.26 6.98
N HIS A 130 -34.90 -0.51 6.36
CA HIS A 130 -34.17 0.46 5.53
C HIS A 130 -34.21 0.19 4.02
N ASN A 131 -34.76 -0.94 3.56
CA ASN A 131 -34.74 -1.38 2.15
C ASN A 131 -33.33 -1.53 1.55
N ALA A 132 -32.31 -1.72 2.38
CA ALA A 132 -30.94 -1.97 1.95
C ALA A 132 -30.34 -2.98 2.93
N SER A 133 -29.51 -3.90 2.43
CA SER A 133 -28.61 -4.66 3.31
C SER A 133 -27.47 -3.75 3.78
N TYR A 134 -26.66 -4.23 4.72
CA TYR A 134 -25.57 -3.43 5.27
C TYR A 134 -24.54 -3.06 4.19
N GLY A 135 -24.05 -4.06 3.45
CA GLY A 135 -23.15 -3.86 2.33
C GLY A 135 -23.78 -2.99 1.25
N ALA A 136 -25.07 -3.20 0.94
CA ALA A 136 -25.76 -2.33 -0.01
C ALA A 136 -25.83 -0.87 0.45
N ALA A 137 -26.06 -0.62 1.74
CA ALA A 137 -26.10 0.73 2.29
C ALA A 137 -24.73 1.43 2.20
N LEU A 138 -23.63 0.71 2.51
CA LEU A 138 -22.26 1.21 2.34
C LEU A 138 -21.93 1.54 0.88
N GLN A 139 -22.44 0.73 -0.04
CA GLN A 139 -22.27 0.92 -1.48
C GLN A 139 -23.23 1.97 -2.08
N GLY A 140 -24.07 2.61 -1.25
CA GLY A 140 -25.02 3.62 -1.68
C GLY A 140 -26.16 3.06 -2.53
N LEU A 141 -26.59 1.83 -2.26
CA LEU A 141 -27.61 1.09 -3.02
C LEU A 141 -28.85 0.78 -2.17
N LYS A 142 -30.01 0.71 -2.83
CA LYS A 142 -31.30 0.34 -2.21
C LYS A 142 -32.06 -0.66 -3.07
N TYR A 143 -32.74 -1.60 -2.41
CA TYR A 143 -33.66 -2.53 -3.05
C TYR A 143 -34.87 -1.75 -3.57
N THR A 144 -35.22 -1.98 -4.83
CA THR A 144 -36.38 -1.37 -5.50
C THR A 144 -37.13 -2.42 -6.30
N ASP A 145 -38.43 -2.22 -6.47
CA ASP A 145 -39.23 -3.07 -7.35
C ASP A 145 -38.93 -2.71 -8.82
N SER A 146 -38.68 -3.73 -9.66
CA SER A 146 -38.48 -3.55 -11.09
C SER A 146 -39.77 -3.58 -11.91
N ARG A 147 -40.92 -3.91 -11.30
CA ARG A 147 -42.24 -3.90 -11.95
C ARG A 147 -42.73 -2.49 -12.24
N SER A 148 -42.33 -1.51 -11.44
CA SER A 148 -42.65 -0.11 -11.68
C SER A 148 -41.72 0.47 -12.76
N LYS A 149 -42.33 0.90 -13.87
CA LYS A 149 -41.64 1.55 -14.99
C LYS A 149 -41.60 3.08 -14.86
N GLY A 150 -41.83 3.60 -13.65
CA GLY A 150 -41.85 5.04 -13.38
C GLY A 150 -40.45 5.65 -13.32
N PRO A 151 -40.34 6.99 -13.45
CA PRO A 151 -39.08 7.72 -13.34
C PRO A 151 -38.52 7.73 -11.90
N VAL A 152 -39.36 7.43 -10.91
CA VAL A 152 -38.99 7.24 -9.51
C VAL A 152 -39.13 5.77 -9.18
N PHE A 153 -38.06 5.16 -8.71
CA PHE A 153 -38.08 3.76 -8.28
C PHE A 153 -38.96 3.59 -7.04
N SER A 154 -39.90 2.65 -7.10
CA SER A 154 -40.76 2.34 -5.95
C SER A 154 -40.07 1.39 -5.00
N SER A 155 -40.23 1.62 -3.70
CA SER A 155 -39.80 0.69 -2.65
C SER A 155 -40.46 -0.69 -2.82
N PRO A 156 -39.79 -1.78 -2.43
CA PRO A 156 -40.33 -3.13 -2.51
C PRO A 156 -41.55 -3.27 -1.59
N THR A 157 -42.55 -4.01 -2.06
CA THR A 157 -43.75 -4.30 -1.29
C THR A 157 -43.42 -5.11 -0.04
N LYS A 158 -44.22 -4.97 1.03
CA LYS A 158 -44.04 -5.75 2.26
C LYS A 158 -44.04 -7.26 1.98
N TRP A 159 -44.88 -7.70 1.05
CA TRP A 159 -44.94 -9.10 0.62
C TRP A 159 -43.66 -9.57 -0.09
N GLN A 160 -43.12 -8.75 -1.00
CA GLN A 160 -41.81 -9.03 -1.63
C GLN A 160 -40.70 -9.14 -0.58
N LYS A 161 -40.69 -8.25 0.42
CA LYS A 161 -39.72 -8.33 1.53
C LYS A 161 -39.91 -9.62 2.33
N SER A 162 -41.14 -9.96 2.70
CA SER A 162 -41.43 -11.18 3.46
C SER A 162 -40.97 -12.43 2.72
N ILE A 163 -41.29 -12.57 1.43
CA ILE A 163 -40.85 -13.73 0.64
C ILE A 163 -39.33 -13.72 0.47
N TYR A 164 -38.73 -12.55 0.23
CA TYR A 164 -37.28 -12.43 0.11
C TYR A 164 -36.60 -12.92 1.39
N GLY A 165 -36.99 -12.39 2.56
CA GLY A 165 -36.46 -12.84 3.84
C GLY A 165 -36.74 -14.31 4.13
N LEU A 166 -37.93 -14.81 3.80
CA LEU A 166 -38.26 -16.22 3.95
C LEU A 166 -37.34 -17.11 3.11
N LEU A 167 -37.09 -16.76 1.84
CA LEU A 167 -36.21 -17.54 0.96
C LEU A 167 -34.73 -17.41 1.35
N THR A 168 -34.25 -16.20 1.66
CA THR A 168 -32.82 -15.97 1.92
C THR A 168 -32.36 -16.32 3.33
N VAL A 169 -33.24 -16.16 4.33
CA VAL A 169 -32.95 -16.46 5.74
C VAL A 169 -33.48 -17.85 6.10
N GLY A 170 -34.80 -18.04 5.96
CA GLY A 170 -35.45 -19.30 6.31
C GLY A 170 -35.11 -20.44 5.35
N GLY A 171 -35.10 -20.17 4.04
CA GLY A 171 -34.79 -21.17 3.02
C GLY A 171 -33.37 -21.69 3.14
N ARG A 172 -32.39 -20.83 3.42
CA ARG A 172 -31.01 -21.27 3.70
C ARG A 172 -30.91 -22.12 4.96
N TYR A 173 -31.52 -21.69 6.06
CA TYR A 173 -31.53 -22.49 7.29
C TYR A 173 -32.17 -23.87 7.08
N ALA A 174 -33.34 -23.92 6.42
CA ALA A 174 -34.04 -25.16 6.13
C ALA A 174 -33.21 -26.08 5.22
N TRP A 175 -32.53 -25.51 4.22
CA TRP A 175 -31.64 -26.26 3.33
C TRP A 175 -30.43 -26.81 4.08
N ASP A 176 -29.72 -25.98 4.84
CA ASP A 176 -28.53 -26.40 5.60
C ASP A 176 -28.90 -27.50 6.63
N LYS A 177 -30.07 -27.39 7.27
CA LYS A 177 -30.61 -28.42 8.18
C LYS A 177 -30.99 -29.71 7.46
N TRP A 178 -31.65 -29.61 6.31
CA TRP A 178 -32.02 -30.76 5.49
C TRP A 178 -30.79 -31.52 5.01
N GLU A 179 -29.79 -30.80 4.50
CA GLU A 179 -28.52 -31.37 4.03
C GLU A 179 -27.75 -32.03 5.18
N SER A 180 -27.66 -31.36 6.34
CA SER A 180 -27.04 -31.96 7.54
C SER A 180 -27.77 -33.23 8.01
N TRP A 181 -29.11 -33.21 7.99
CA TRP A 181 -29.91 -34.39 8.33
C TRP A 181 -29.67 -35.55 7.35
N LEU A 182 -29.61 -35.26 6.06
CA LEU A 182 -29.39 -36.24 5.01
C LEU A 182 -27.99 -36.86 5.11
N ILE A 183 -26.96 -36.05 5.33
CA ILE A 183 -25.57 -36.51 5.53
C ILE A 183 -25.48 -37.40 6.77
N ASN A 184 -26.10 -37.02 7.90
CA ASN A 184 -26.10 -37.84 9.11
C ASN A 184 -26.77 -39.19 8.91
N GLN A 185 -27.79 -39.24 8.04
CA GLN A 185 -28.51 -40.47 7.74
C GLN A 185 -27.77 -41.38 6.75
N GLU A 186 -26.94 -40.81 5.87
CA GLU A 186 -26.09 -41.55 4.93
C GLU A 186 -24.75 -41.99 5.52
N GLY A 187 -24.21 -41.24 6.48
CA GLY A 187 -22.89 -41.47 7.10
C GLY A 187 -22.83 -42.62 8.11
N GLY A 188 -23.91 -43.40 8.27
CA GLY A 188 -23.95 -44.56 9.16
C GLY A 188 -23.16 -45.76 8.60
N TYR A 189 -22.84 -46.72 9.48
CA TYR A 189 -22.19 -47.99 9.07
C TYR A 189 -23.14 -48.94 8.34
N ASP A 190 -24.46 -48.72 8.44
CA ASP A 190 -25.49 -49.52 7.78
C ASP A 190 -25.80 -49.00 6.37
N GLU A 191 -26.17 -49.89 5.45
CA GLU A 191 -26.59 -49.48 4.11
C GLU A 191 -27.82 -48.56 4.17
N PRO A 192 -27.77 -47.34 3.59
CA PRO A 192 -28.87 -46.40 3.67
C PRO A 192 -30.10 -46.95 2.94
N SER A 193 -31.29 -46.72 3.52
CA SER A 193 -32.57 -47.18 2.96
C SER A 193 -32.78 -46.64 1.53
N GLN A 194 -33.56 -47.37 0.74
CA GLN A 194 -33.82 -47.00 -0.65
C GLN A 194 -34.42 -45.60 -0.79
N ASP A 195 -35.25 -45.18 0.17
CA ASP A 195 -35.88 -43.86 0.20
C ASP A 195 -34.86 -42.74 0.45
N ILE A 196 -33.91 -42.95 1.36
CA ILE A 196 -32.83 -41.98 1.65
C ILE A 196 -31.96 -41.79 0.41
N ARG A 197 -31.61 -42.90 -0.28
CA ARG A 197 -30.85 -42.84 -1.54
C ARG A 197 -31.61 -42.06 -2.63
N MET A 198 -32.94 -42.16 -2.69
CA MET A 198 -33.74 -41.36 -3.62
C MET A 198 -33.75 -39.87 -3.23
N LEU A 199 -33.94 -39.55 -1.94
CA LEU A 199 -33.90 -38.18 -1.44
C LEU A 199 -32.55 -37.50 -1.67
N SER A 200 -31.47 -38.26 -1.51
CA SER A 200 -30.10 -37.84 -1.84
C SER A 200 -29.94 -37.47 -3.30
N ARG A 201 -30.31 -38.37 -4.23
CA ARG A 201 -30.29 -38.09 -5.67
C ARG A 201 -31.16 -36.88 -6.04
N LEU A 202 -32.34 -36.74 -5.45
CA LEU A 202 -33.21 -35.59 -5.68
C LEU A 202 -32.56 -34.30 -5.18
N THR A 203 -31.97 -34.33 -3.99
CA THR A 203 -31.25 -33.20 -3.39
C THR A 203 -30.07 -32.79 -4.27
N ASP A 204 -29.30 -33.74 -4.79
CA ASP A 204 -28.20 -33.50 -5.72
C ASP A 204 -28.67 -32.89 -7.03
N ILE A 205 -29.75 -33.41 -7.62
CA ILE A 205 -30.34 -32.85 -8.86
C ILE A 205 -30.83 -31.42 -8.60
N ILE A 206 -31.45 -31.15 -7.46
CA ILE A 206 -31.91 -29.81 -7.09
C ILE A 206 -30.71 -28.87 -6.89
N SER A 207 -29.69 -29.30 -6.17
CA SER A 207 -28.48 -28.49 -5.89
C SER A 207 -27.69 -28.18 -7.18
N THR A 208 -27.49 -29.18 -8.03
CA THR A 208 -26.80 -29.01 -9.32
C THR A 208 -27.61 -28.14 -10.27
N SER A 209 -28.93 -28.35 -10.38
CA SER A 209 -29.80 -27.51 -11.20
C SER A 209 -29.86 -26.07 -10.71
N HIS A 210 -29.91 -25.84 -9.39
CA HIS A 210 -29.83 -24.51 -8.80
C HIS A 210 -28.49 -23.85 -9.13
N SER A 211 -27.38 -24.57 -9.02
CA SER A 211 -26.02 -24.06 -9.32
C SER A 211 -25.88 -23.66 -10.79
N ILE A 212 -26.36 -24.50 -11.71
CA ILE A 212 -26.39 -24.18 -13.15
C ILE A 212 -27.27 -22.95 -13.41
N ALA A 213 -28.46 -22.91 -12.83
CA ALA A 213 -29.36 -21.77 -12.96
C ALA A 213 -28.75 -20.48 -12.40
N ALA A 214 -28.07 -20.56 -11.25
CA ALA A 214 -27.41 -19.43 -10.59
C ALA A 214 -26.24 -18.92 -11.44
N PHE A 215 -25.42 -19.82 -11.98
CA PHE A 215 -24.33 -19.49 -12.88
C PHE A 215 -24.82 -18.80 -14.16
N VAL A 216 -25.82 -19.36 -14.83
CA VAL A 216 -26.42 -18.73 -16.02
C VAL A 216 -27.05 -17.38 -15.65
N SER A 217 -27.68 -17.30 -14.48
CA SER A 217 -28.23 -16.05 -13.97
C SER A 217 -27.14 -14.99 -13.77
N PHE A 218 -26.01 -15.38 -13.18
CA PHE A 218 -24.87 -14.53 -12.94
C PHE A 218 -24.20 -14.07 -14.25
N LEU A 219 -24.06 -14.94 -15.25
CA LEU A 219 -23.56 -14.54 -16.58
C LEU A 219 -24.45 -13.46 -17.22
N VAL A 220 -25.77 -13.63 -17.15
CA VAL A 220 -26.72 -12.61 -17.63
C VAL A 220 -26.59 -11.32 -16.81
N PHE A 221 -26.31 -11.43 -15.51
CA PHE A 221 -26.03 -10.28 -14.65
C PHE A 221 -24.75 -9.54 -15.07
N LEU A 222 -23.67 -10.22 -15.46
CA LEU A 222 -22.45 -9.55 -15.92
C LEU A 222 -22.71 -8.67 -17.15
N VAL A 223 -23.61 -9.09 -18.04
CA VAL A 223 -23.98 -8.32 -19.25
C VAL A 223 -24.91 -7.15 -18.93
N ASN A 224 -25.98 -7.38 -18.16
CA ASN A 224 -27.06 -6.41 -17.92
C ASN A 224 -26.95 -5.64 -16.60
N GLY A 225 -26.42 -6.23 -15.54
CA GLY A 225 -26.27 -5.62 -14.21
C GLY A 225 -27.56 -5.48 -13.40
N ARG A 226 -28.65 -6.19 -13.77
CA ARG A 226 -30.00 -5.96 -13.20
C ARG A 226 -30.34 -6.81 -11.96
N TYR A 227 -30.09 -8.12 -12.00
CA TYR A 227 -30.44 -9.06 -10.93
C TYR A 227 -29.21 -9.88 -10.57
N ARG A 228 -28.66 -9.71 -9.36
CA ARG A 228 -27.44 -10.42 -8.91
C ARG A 228 -27.73 -11.90 -8.60
N THR A 229 -28.81 -12.19 -7.87
CA THR A 229 -29.18 -13.56 -7.47
C THR A 229 -30.39 -14.08 -8.24
N LEU A 230 -30.60 -15.39 -8.19
CA LEU A 230 -31.83 -16.03 -8.66
C LEU A 230 -33.07 -15.52 -7.90
N VAL A 231 -32.94 -15.32 -6.59
CA VAL A 231 -34.02 -14.83 -5.73
C VAL A 231 -34.46 -13.43 -6.19
N ASP A 232 -33.51 -12.54 -6.46
CA ASP A 232 -33.78 -11.21 -7.01
C ASP A 232 -34.52 -11.28 -8.35
N ARG A 233 -34.13 -12.23 -9.22
CA ARG A 233 -34.75 -12.44 -10.53
C ARG A 233 -36.19 -12.94 -10.42
N ILE A 234 -36.45 -13.90 -9.54
CA ILE A 234 -37.78 -14.47 -9.32
C ILE A 234 -38.72 -13.42 -8.72
N LEU A 235 -38.26 -12.71 -7.69
CA LEU A 235 -39.07 -11.68 -7.01
C LEU A 235 -39.13 -10.36 -7.78
N ARG A 236 -38.25 -10.19 -8.78
CA ARG A 236 -38.09 -8.99 -9.58
C ARG A 236 -37.70 -7.77 -8.74
N ILE A 237 -36.88 -7.99 -7.72
CA ILE A 237 -36.28 -6.94 -6.90
C ILE A 237 -34.92 -6.61 -7.49
N ARG A 238 -34.57 -5.34 -7.59
CA ARG A 238 -33.27 -4.89 -8.11
C ARG A 238 -32.57 -4.01 -7.09
N LEU A 239 -31.25 -3.95 -7.17
CA LEU A 239 -30.42 -3.11 -6.33
C LEU A 239 -29.99 -1.87 -7.14
N THR A 240 -30.46 -0.69 -6.74
CA THR A 240 -30.30 0.56 -7.52
C THR A 240 -29.88 1.71 -6.62
N PRO A 241 -29.11 2.68 -7.14
CA PRO A 241 -28.78 3.88 -6.38
C PRO A 241 -30.06 4.69 -6.08
N PRO A 242 -30.19 5.28 -4.86
CA PRO A 242 -31.36 6.07 -4.45
C PRO A 242 -31.60 7.29 -5.35
N SER A 243 -30.54 7.83 -5.95
CA SER A 243 -30.60 8.96 -6.88
C SER A 243 -29.77 8.67 -8.14
N ALA A 244 -30.26 9.09 -9.30
CA ALA A 244 -29.59 8.88 -10.58
C ALA A 244 -28.32 9.74 -10.77
N GLN A 245 -28.00 10.62 -9.82
CA GLN A 245 -26.89 11.57 -9.87
C GLN A 245 -25.76 11.27 -8.88
N ALA A 246 -25.88 10.25 -8.04
CA ALA A 246 -24.76 9.82 -7.20
C ALA A 246 -23.75 9.03 -8.06
N SER A 247 -22.87 9.72 -8.78
CA SER A 247 -21.63 9.11 -9.26
C SER A 247 -20.81 8.78 -8.03
N ARG A 248 -20.70 7.49 -7.68
CA ARG A 248 -19.73 7.04 -6.70
C ARG A 248 -18.35 7.41 -7.23
N GLU A 249 -17.72 8.38 -6.59
CA GLU A 249 -16.28 8.55 -6.69
C GLU A 249 -15.64 7.27 -6.15
N VAL A 250 -14.83 6.62 -6.97
CA VAL A 250 -13.99 5.51 -6.49
C VAL A 250 -12.94 6.18 -5.62
N SER A 251 -12.94 5.92 -4.32
CA SER A 251 -11.97 6.50 -3.39
C SER A 251 -10.59 5.89 -3.65
N PHE A 252 -9.82 6.54 -4.52
CA PHE A 252 -8.42 6.17 -4.81
C PHE A 252 -7.47 6.46 -3.64
N GLU A 253 -7.96 6.97 -2.52
CA GLU A 253 -7.15 7.36 -1.37
C GLU A 253 -6.30 6.20 -0.84
N TYR A 254 -6.87 5.00 -0.71
CA TYR A 254 -6.12 3.85 -0.20
C TYR A 254 -5.07 3.35 -1.20
N LEU A 255 -5.43 3.28 -2.49
CA LEU A 255 -4.51 2.92 -3.55
C LEU A 255 -3.36 3.93 -3.64
N ASN A 256 -3.67 5.23 -3.56
CA ASN A 256 -2.67 6.29 -3.58
C ASN A 256 -1.76 6.23 -2.36
N ARG A 257 -2.29 5.95 -1.16
CA ARG A 257 -1.48 5.74 0.05
C ARG A 257 -0.54 4.54 -0.09
N GLN A 258 -1.02 3.43 -0.65
CA GLN A 258 -0.20 2.24 -0.88
C GLN A 258 0.89 2.50 -1.93
N LEU A 259 0.55 3.15 -3.04
CA LEU A 259 1.50 3.49 -4.09
C LEU A 259 2.60 4.40 -3.55
N VAL A 260 2.23 5.45 -2.80
CA VAL A 260 3.19 6.35 -2.15
C VAL A 260 4.08 5.59 -1.16
N TRP A 261 3.50 4.73 -0.32
CA TRP A 261 4.30 3.98 0.66
C TRP A 261 5.27 3.00 -0.01
N HIS A 262 4.81 2.25 -1.00
CA HIS A 262 5.66 1.34 -1.77
C HIS A 262 6.78 2.09 -2.48
N ALA A 263 6.45 3.17 -3.22
CA ALA A 263 7.44 4.00 -3.90
C ALA A 263 8.45 4.63 -2.91
N PHE A 264 7.98 5.07 -1.74
CA PHE A 264 8.84 5.60 -0.69
C PHE A 264 9.80 4.53 -0.13
N THR A 265 9.31 3.32 0.13
CA THR A 265 10.17 2.23 0.62
C THR A 265 11.18 1.77 -0.43
N GLU A 266 10.79 1.68 -1.70
CA GLU A 266 11.68 1.35 -2.81
C GLU A 266 12.77 2.42 -2.98
N PHE A 267 12.37 3.71 -2.97
CA PHE A 267 13.30 4.83 -2.97
C PHE A 267 14.26 4.80 -1.77
N LEU A 268 13.75 4.50 -0.57
CA LEU A 268 14.57 4.39 0.62
C LEU A 268 15.54 3.21 0.53
N LEU A 269 15.15 2.06 -0.03
CA LEU A 269 16.05 0.93 -0.24
C LEU A 269 17.18 1.26 -1.22
N PHE A 270 16.95 2.14 -2.20
CA PHE A 270 18.02 2.62 -3.08
C PHE A 270 18.92 3.67 -2.42
N LEU A 271 18.36 4.56 -1.60
CA LEU A 271 19.12 5.63 -0.94
C LEU A 271 19.86 5.17 0.31
N LEU A 272 19.29 4.27 1.10
CA LEU A 272 19.85 3.84 2.39
C LEU A 272 21.26 3.25 2.24
N PRO A 273 21.59 2.47 1.19
CA PRO A 273 22.97 2.05 0.92
C PRO A 273 23.92 3.17 0.51
N LEU A 274 23.42 4.20 -0.19
CA LEU A 274 24.21 5.35 -0.66
C LEU A 274 24.48 6.35 0.47
N VAL A 275 23.52 6.49 1.38
CA VAL A 275 23.60 7.32 2.58
C VAL A 275 24.30 6.52 3.66
N GLY A 276 25.62 6.32 3.54
CA GLY A 276 26.41 5.49 4.44
C GLY A 276 26.02 5.67 5.92
N ILE A 277 25.38 4.64 6.49
CA ILE A 277 24.77 4.64 7.84
C ILE A 277 25.74 5.19 8.90
N GLY A 278 27.04 4.90 8.76
CA GLY A 278 28.08 5.38 9.67
C GLY A 278 28.22 6.90 9.72
N ARG A 279 28.04 7.59 8.59
CA ARG A 279 28.22 9.05 8.49
C ARG A 279 27.03 9.80 9.11
N TRP A 280 25.81 9.32 8.87
CA TRP A 280 24.59 9.85 9.48
C TRP A 280 24.49 9.57 10.98
N ARG A 281 24.81 8.35 11.43
CA ARG A 281 24.86 8.01 12.86
C ARG A 281 25.81 8.94 13.63
N ARG A 282 26.98 9.24 13.05
CA ARG A 282 27.95 10.16 13.64
C ARG A 282 27.45 11.60 13.64
N TRP A 283 26.83 12.08 12.56
CA TRP A 283 26.25 13.42 12.51
C TRP A 283 25.13 13.61 13.54
N ILE A 284 24.22 12.65 13.65
CA ILE A 284 23.15 12.64 14.66
C ILE A 284 23.74 12.60 16.07
N SER A 285 24.75 11.76 16.33
CA SER A 285 25.41 11.71 17.65
C SER A 285 26.11 13.02 18.02
N ARG A 286 26.68 13.73 17.04
CA ARG A 286 27.30 15.05 17.22
C ARG A 286 26.25 16.13 17.48
N ALA A 287 25.17 16.13 16.70
CA ALA A 287 24.04 17.05 16.91
C ALA A 287 23.38 16.84 18.26
N TRP A 288 23.20 15.58 18.67
CA TRP A 288 22.63 15.22 19.97
C TRP A 288 23.56 15.59 21.13
N ARG A 289 24.88 15.32 21.02
CA ARG A 289 25.86 15.78 22.03
C ARG A 289 25.89 17.30 22.15
N LYS A 290 25.81 18.04 21.04
CA LYS A 290 25.77 19.51 21.02
C LYS A 290 24.50 20.07 21.64
N LEU A 291 23.35 19.40 21.42
CA LEU A 291 22.09 19.73 22.09
C LEU A 291 22.15 19.44 23.60
N VAL A 292 22.71 18.30 24.00
CA VAL A 292 22.85 17.92 25.41
C VAL A 292 23.88 18.82 26.14
N SER A 293 24.98 19.19 25.50
CA SER A 293 25.96 20.13 26.08
C SER A 293 25.41 21.55 26.16
N SER A 294 24.61 21.99 25.20
CA SER A 294 23.90 23.28 25.25
C SER A 294 22.83 23.33 26.34
N MET A 295 22.33 22.18 26.81
CA MET A 295 21.45 22.09 27.98
C MET A 295 22.21 21.97 29.30
N ARG A 296 23.50 21.58 29.27
CA ARG A 296 24.35 21.42 30.46
C ARG A 296 25.28 22.61 30.74
N SER A 297 25.32 23.62 29.88
CA SER A 297 26.17 24.81 30.04
C SER A 297 25.59 25.88 30.99
N SER A 298 25.09 25.47 32.16
CA SER A 298 24.61 26.39 33.20
C SER A 298 25.31 26.23 34.56
N ASP A 299 26.47 25.55 34.60
CA ASP A 299 27.29 25.49 35.81
C ASP A 299 28.77 25.66 35.41
N ASP A 300 29.38 26.72 35.96
CA ASP A 300 30.80 27.11 35.83
C ASP A 300 31.70 26.19 36.69
N ASP A 301 32.94 25.96 36.23
CA ASP A 301 34.18 26.30 36.95
C ASP A 301 35.40 25.57 36.35
N ASP A 302 36.50 26.33 36.20
CA ASP A 302 37.82 25.90 35.74
C ASP A 302 38.50 24.97 36.77
N GLU A 303 38.45 23.65 36.54
CA GLU A 303 39.30 22.62 37.16
C GLU A 303 39.95 21.77 36.04
N PRO A 304 41.19 21.28 36.19
CA PRO A 304 41.90 20.58 35.12
C PRO A 304 41.19 19.29 34.73
N LEU A 305 40.56 19.31 33.55
CA LEU A 305 40.03 18.20 32.74
C LEU A 305 40.29 16.79 33.29
N GLU A 306 39.44 16.33 34.21
CA GLU A 306 39.36 14.89 34.50
C GLU A 306 38.99 14.16 33.20
N LYS A 307 39.71 13.08 32.89
CA LYS A 307 39.47 12.27 31.68
C LYS A 307 38.04 11.67 31.79
N GLN A 308 37.04 12.26 31.13
CA GLN A 308 35.62 11.83 31.20
C GLN A 308 35.24 10.75 30.16
N GLY A 309 36.21 10.06 29.56
CA GLY A 309 35.92 9.04 28.54
C GLY A 309 35.29 7.77 29.11
N GLU A 310 34.59 7.03 28.23
CA GLU A 310 33.94 5.74 28.52
C GLU A 310 34.87 4.73 29.22
N LEU A 311 36.17 4.78 28.88
CA LEU A 311 37.21 3.89 29.40
C LEU A 311 38.30 4.65 30.17
N ALA A 312 37.95 5.76 30.81
CA ALA A 312 38.87 6.57 31.60
C ALA A 312 39.47 5.83 32.81
N PHE A 313 38.74 4.87 33.37
CA PHE A 313 39.17 4.08 34.54
C PHE A 313 40.35 3.13 34.26
N LEU A 314 40.69 2.90 32.99
CA LEU A 314 41.75 1.96 32.63
C LEU A 314 43.14 2.55 32.93
N PRO A 315 44.04 1.76 33.54
CA PRO A 315 45.45 2.16 33.71
C PRO A 315 46.10 2.61 32.40
N GLU A 316 47.04 3.54 32.46
CA GLU A 316 47.70 4.09 31.25
C GLU A 316 48.49 3.04 30.47
N ARG A 317 48.97 1.98 31.12
CA ARG A 317 49.64 0.83 30.49
C ARG A 317 48.75 -0.02 29.58
N THR A 318 47.43 0.08 29.73
CA THR A 318 46.47 -0.78 29.01
C THR A 318 45.90 -0.05 27.81
N CYS A 319 45.93 -0.63 26.61
CA CYS A 319 45.31 0.00 25.46
C CYS A 319 43.78 -0.10 25.54
N ALA A 320 43.08 1.04 25.63
CA ALA A 320 41.62 1.05 25.72
C ALA A 320 40.93 0.49 24.46
N ILE A 321 41.59 0.54 23.29
CA ILE A 321 41.08 -0.08 22.05
C ILE A 321 41.20 -1.60 22.12
N CYS A 322 42.37 -2.14 22.52
CA CYS A 322 42.55 -3.58 22.71
C CYS A 322 41.59 -4.13 23.76
N TYR A 323 41.43 -3.40 24.88
CA TYR A 323 40.50 -3.76 25.95
C TYR A 323 39.05 -3.80 25.45
N ARG A 324 38.60 -2.81 24.68
CA ARG A 324 37.26 -2.77 24.10
C ARG A 324 37.01 -3.90 23.08
N ASN A 325 38.01 -4.24 22.28
CA ASN A 325 37.89 -5.35 21.32
C ASN A 325 37.79 -6.71 22.02
N GLN A 326 38.46 -6.87 23.17
CA GLN A 326 38.38 -8.10 23.97
C GLN A 326 37.12 -8.17 24.83
N ASN A 327 36.56 -7.02 25.24
CA ASN A 327 35.32 -6.92 26.02
C ASN A 327 34.27 -6.07 25.28
N PRO A 328 33.60 -6.62 24.24
CA PRO A 328 32.55 -5.91 23.51
C PRO A 328 31.26 -5.83 24.34
N THR A 329 31.25 -5.00 25.37
CA THR A 329 30.04 -4.71 26.16
C THR A 329 29.26 -3.56 25.51
N THR A 330 28.55 -3.81 24.40
CA THR A 330 27.30 -3.12 23.96
C THR A 330 26.85 -3.52 22.53
N THR A 331 25.87 -4.43 22.48
CA THR A 331 24.70 -4.49 21.55
C THR A 331 24.90 -4.35 20.03
N THR A 332 24.96 -5.48 19.32
CA THR A 332 24.05 -5.91 18.23
C THR A 332 24.52 -7.28 17.72
N GLU A 333 23.60 -8.21 17.47
CA GLU A 333 23.92 -9.60 17.06
C GLU A 333 24.73 -9.68 15.73
N SER A 334 24.71 -8.61 14.92
CA SER A 334 25.49 -8.46 13.70
C SER A 334 27.00 -8.32 13.91
N ASP A 335 27.45 -7.76 15.04
CA ASP A 335 28.89 -7.57 15.30
C ASP A 335 29.54 -8.86 15.85
N ILE A 336 28.74 -9.76 16.44
CA ILE A 336 29.19 -11.06 16.96
C ILE A 336 29.58 -12.00 15.80
N THR A 337 28.84 -11.96 14.69
CA THR A 337 29.14 -12.77 13.50
C THR A 337 30.35 -12.25 12.73
N ALA A 338 30.56 -10.93 12.66
CA ALA A 338 31.75 -10.35 12.04
C ALA A 338 33.05 -10.63 12.84
N ALA A 339 32.99 -10.57 14.18
CA ALA A 339 34.14 -10.89 15.03
C ALA A 339 34.52 -12.37 15.00
N SER A 340 33.57 -13.27 14.71
CA SER A 340 33.82 -14.70 14.59
C SER A 340 34.51 -15.10 13.28
N ALA A 341 34.43 -14.27 12.23
CA ALA A 341 35.05 -14.51 10.93
C ALA A 341 36.51 -14.05 10.86
N ALA A 342 36.92 -13.10 11.71
CA ALA A 342 38.32 -12.72 11.91
C ALA A 342 38.92 -13.63 13.00
N GLY A 343 39.32 -14.84 12.61
CA GLY A 343 39.76 -15.90 13.50
C GLY A 343 40.72 -15.44 14.60
N GLY A 344 40.24 -15.51 15.85
CA GLY A 344 41.09 -15.41 17.04
C GLY A 344 40.44 -14.75 18.25
N ALA A 345 39.49 -15.40 18.91
CA ALA A 345 39.25 -15.17 20.34
C ALA A 345 38.44 -16.32 20.97
N SER A 346 39.13 -17.17 21.74
CA SER A 346 38.52 -18.03 22.74
C SER A 346 37.92 -17.16 23.85
N GLY A 347 36.62 -17.31 24.10
CA GLY A 347 35.91 -16.66 25.20
C GLY A 347 36.49 -17.08 26.55
N GLY A 348 37.13 -16.13 27.22
CA GLY A 348 37.63 -16.24 28.58
C GLY A 348 38.26 -14.91 28.98
N ILE A 349 37.92 -14.41 30.17
CA ILE A 349 38.52 -13.22 30.78
C ILE A 349 40.03 -13.48 30.87
N SER A 350 40.78 -12.96 29.90
CA SER A 350 42.20 -13.22 29.73
C SER A 350 42.99 -12.03 30.27
N GLY A 351 44.10 -12.32 30.98
CA GLY A 351 44.79 -11.38 31.86
C GLY A 351 45.34 -10.12 31.16
N SER A 352 45.63 -9.07 31.96
CA SER A 352 46.08 -7.74 31.52
C SER A 352 47.16 -7.73 30.43
N ALA A 353 48.04 -8.75 30.39
CA ALA A 353 49.13 -8.87 29.43
C ALA A 353 48.69 -8.88 27.95
N GLN A 354 47.45 -9.30 27.62
CA GLN A 354 46.95 -9.29 26.25
C GLN A 354 46.40 -7.92 25.80
N THR A 355 46.20 -6.99 26.73
CA THR A 355 45.67 -5.65 26.46
C THR A 355 46.67 -4.54 26.67
N ASP A 356 47.90 -4.87 27.09
CA ASP A 356 48.95 -3.89 27.34
C ASP A 356 49.42 -3.21 26.04
N ILE A 357 49.86 -1.96 26.16
CA ILE A 357 50.25 -1.16 25.01
C ILE A 357 51.53 -1.71 24.37
N VAL A 358 51.43 -2.09 23.10
CA VAL A 358 52.55 -2.50 22.25
C VAL A 358 52.85 -1.37 21.25
N ASN A 359 54.08 -0.85 21.28
CA ASN A 359 54.51 0.32 20.50
C ASN A 359 53.67 1.58 20.80
N PRO A 360 53.99 2.32 21.89
CA PRO A 360 53.14 3.39 22.41
C PRO A 360 53.15 4.63 21.51
N TYR A 361 51.95 5.11 21.19
CA TYR A 361 51.70 6.35 20.45
C TYR A 361 50.70 7.20 21.22
N GLU A 362 50.93 8.50 21.23
CA GLU A 362 50.06 9.47 21.87
C GLU A 362 49.15 10.18 20.85
N THR A 363 47.90 10.40 21.26
CA THR A 363 46.89 11.12 20.50
C THR A 363 47.11 12.64 20.58
N VAL A 364 47.01 13.37 19.48
CA VAL A 364 47.00 14.84 19.47
C VAL A 364 45.55 15.33 19.26
N PRO A 365 45.00 16.19 20.14
CA PRO A 365 45.65 16.97 21.21
C PRO A 365 45.62 16.36 22.63
N CYS A 366 44.88 15.28 22.89
CA CYS A 366 44.57 14.84 24.26
C CYS A 366 45.66 14.06 25.03
N GLY A 367 46.81 13.75 24.40
CA GLY A 367 47.95 13.08 25.04
C GLY A 367 47.69 11.65 25.55
N CYS A 368 46.56 11.03 25.20
CA CYS A 368 46.23 9.68 25.61
C CYS A 368 47.01 8.63 24.80
N ILE A 369 47.53 7.59 25.48
CA ILE A 369 48.42 6.60 24.88
C ILE A 369 47.65 5.35 24.44
N TYR A 370 47.98 4.86 23.25
CA TYR A 370 47.45 3.64 22.62
C TYR A 370 48.55 2.87 21.88
N CYS A 371 48.26 1.64 21.45
CA CYS A 371 49.13 0.92 20.51
C CYS A 371 49.12 1.62 19.14
N PHE A 372 50.28 1.74 18.49
CA PHE A 372 50.45 2.28 17.14
C PHE A 372 49.40 1.75 16.14
N VAL A 373 49.30 0.43 16.01
CA VAL A 373 48.40 -0.20 15.03
C VAL A 373 46.94 0.15 15.33
N CYS A 374 46.55 0.13 16.61
CA CYS A 374 45.18 0.40 17.02
C CYS A 374 44.75 1.84 16.77
N ILE A 375 45.61 2.82 17.09
CA ILE A 375 45.29 4.23 16.90
C ILE A 375 45.31 4.63 15.43
N VAL A 376 46.29 4.16 14.66
CA VAL A 376 46.40 4.44 13.22
C VAL A 376 45.20 3.86 12.47
N GLN A 377 44.84 2.59 12.71
CA GLN A 377 43.66 1.98 12.09
C GLN A 377 42.36 2.75 12.40
N LYS A 378 42.22 3.28 13.62
CA LYS A 378 41.03 4.08 13.99
C LYS A 378 41.02 5.46 13.34
N ILE A 379 42.18 6.11 13.19
CA ILE A 379 42.29 7.42 12.53
C ILE A 379 42.09 7.29 11.02
N GLU A 380 42.68 6.27 10.38
CA GLU A 380 42.55 6.00 8.94
C GLU A 380 41.12 5.61 8.57
N ALA A 381 40.45 4.79 9.38
CA ALA A 381 39.05 4.40 9.16
C ALA A 381 38.05 5.58 9.24
N GLU A 382 38.48 6.74 9.73
CA GLU A 382 37.63 7.92 9.88
C GLU A 382 37.86 9.02 8.82
N GLU A 383 38.67 8.76 7.79
CA GLU A 383 38.83 9.58 6.57
C GLU A 383 38.84 11.11 6.85
N GLY A 384 39.69 11.54 7.79
CA GLY A 384 39.93 12.96 8.11
C GLY A 384 38.92 13.64 9.05
N GLN A 385 37.88 12.94 9.51
CA GLN A 385 36.89 13.52 10.45
C GLN A 385 37.32 13.49 11.92
N GLY A 386 38.29 12.63 12.25
CA GLY A 386 38.91 12.51 13.58
C GLY A 386 38.14 11.60 14.52
N TRP A 387 38.87 10.66 15.12
CA TRP A 387 38.38 9.61 16.01
C TRP A 387 38.14 10.12 17.44
N THR A 388 37.04 9.70 18.07
CA THR A 388 36.74 10.09 19.46
C THR A 388 37.54 9.23 20.44
N CYS A 389 38.42 9.86 21.22
CA CYS A 389 39.27 9.19 22.20
C CYS A 389 38.43 8.49 23.28
N LEU A 390 38.67 7.19 23.50
CA LEU A 390 37.94 6.39 24.49
C LEU A 390 38.30 6.74 25.95
N ARG A 391 39.42 7.42 26.16
CA ARG A 391 39.92 7.79 27.49
C ARG A 391 39.42 9.15 27.96
N CYS A 392 39.39 10.15 27.09
CA CYS A 392 38.99 11.52 27.47
C CYS A 392 37.78 12.06 26.70
N GLY A 393 37.33 11.39 25.64
CA GLY A 393 36.21 11.85 24.80
C GLY A 393 36.56 12.92 23.75
N GLU A 394 37.83 13.35 23.66
CA GLU A 394 38.27 14.37 22.70
C GLU A 394 38.47 13.82 21.28
N ILE A 395 38.36 14.66 20.26
CA ILE A 395 38.49 14.28 18.85
C ILE A 395 39.96 14.31 18.42
N VAL A 396 40.49 13.14 18.08
CA VAL A 396 41.88 12.91 17.66
C VAL A 396 41.97 12.83 16.15
N LYS A 397 42.78 13.69 15.54
CA LYS A 397 43.02 13.69 14.08
C LYS A 397 44.41 13.18 13.69
N LYS A 398 45.35 13.24 14.61
CA LYS A 398 46.76 12.87 14.40
C LYS A 398 47.25 12.12 15.63
N CYS A 399 48.25 11.26 15.43
CA CYS A 399 48.99 10.61 16.50
C CYS A 399 50.48 10.78 16.26
N GLN A 400 51.26 10.81 17.33
CA GLN A 400 52.72 10.85 17.28
C GLN A 400 53.33 9.77 18.18
N PRO A 401 54.58 9.35 17.92
CA PRO A 401 55.27 8.41 18.80
C PRO A 401 55.31 8.95 20.23
N TRP A 402 55.04 8.10 21.22
CA TRP A 402 55.13 8.52 22.62
C TRP A 402 56.58 8.53 23.07
N ASN A 403 57.11 9.71 23.41
CA ASN A 403 58.53 9.88 23.75
C ASN A 403 58.87 9.59 25.23
N GLY A 404 57.88 9.23 26.06
CA GLY A 404 58.10 8.95 27.48
C GLY A 404 58.72 10.12 28.28
N ASP A 405 59.23 9.84 29.48
CA ASP A 405 59.97 10.80 30.32
C ASP A 405 61.45 10.95 29.87
N VAL A 406 61.72 10.85 28.57
CA VAL A 406 63.02 11.28 28.03
C VAL A 406 62.88 12.76 27.70
N LEU A 407 63.38 13.61 28.60
CA LEU A 407 63.61 15.02 28.33
C LEU A 407 64.59 15.13 27.15
N GLU A 408 64.09 15.22 25.92
CA GLU A 408 64.88 15.78 24.84
C GLU A 408 65.15 17.25 25.20
N GLU A 409 66.42 17.58 25.45
CA GLU A 409 66.85 18.98 25.53
C GLU A 409 66.37 19.68 24.26
N PRO A 410 65.66 20.82 24.37
CA PRO A 410 65.23 21.55 23.18
C PRO A 410 66.48 21.89 22.39
N ARG A 411 66.60 21.36 21.17
CA ARG A 411 67.69 21.72 20.24
C ARG A 411 67.75 23.25 20.18
N SER A 412 68.75 23.81 20.83
CA SER A 412 69.07 25.22 20.77
C SER A 412 69.36 25.54 19.31
N GLN A 413 68.61 26.50 18.77
CA GLN A 413 68.79 26.97 17.40
C GLN A 413 70.23 27.46 17.21
N PRO A 414 70.97 27.01 16.19
CA PRO A 414 72.10 27.77 15.70
C PRO A 414 71.57 28.92 14.82
N GLY A 415 71.95 30.13 15.20
CA GLY A 415 71.48 31.38 14.61
C GLY A 415 71.78 31.55 13.12
N THR A 416 70.79 32.17 12.46
CA THR A 416 70.88 33.14 11.36
C THR A 416 71.81 32.82 10.18
N GLY A 417 71.58 31.69 9.52
CA GLY A 417 72.14 31.38 8.21
C GLY A 417 71.11 31.58 7.08
N LYS A 418 71.35 32.56 6.21
CA LYS A 418 70.75 32.64 4.87
C LYS A 418 71.36 31.57 3.96
N ILE A 419 70.59 31.16 2.93
CA ILE A 419 70.92 30.37 1.71
C ILE A 419 69.99 29.12 1.68
N VAL A 420 69.11 28.86 0.71
CA VAL A 420 68.68 29.52 -0.55
C VAL A 420 67.26 29.02 -0.81
N GLY A 421 66.39 29.90 -1.31
CA GLY A 421 65.21 29.47 -2.05
C GLY A 421 65.55 29.30 -3.52
N PHE A 422 64.94 28.32 -4.16
CA PHE A 422 64.40 28.48 -5.51
C PHE A 422 63.07 27.74 -5.56
N ALA A 423 62.04 28.47 -5.99
CA ALA A 423 60.71 27.98 -6.31
C ALA A 423 60.77 27.02 -7.51
N ILE A 424 59.70 26.25 -7.73
CA ILE A 424 59.07 26.09 -9.05
C ILE A 424 57.59 25.72 -8.79
N ASP A 425 56.71 26.64 -9.14
CA ASP A 425 55.39 26.34 -9.70
C ASP A 425 55.55 26.28 -11.23
N GLY A 426 54.78 25.40 -11.87
CA GLY A 426 54.14 25.63 -13.17
C GLY A 426 54.98 25.84 -14.44
N GLU A 427 54.92 24.81 -15.29
CA GLU A 427 54.68 24.86 -16.75
C GLU A 427 55.66 25.52 -17.76
N SER A 428 55.81 24.78 -18.87
CA SER A 428 56.20 25.12 -20.25
C SER A 428 57.64 25.58 -20.55
N ASP A 429 58.41 24.72 -21.24
CA ASP A 429 58.60 24.85 -22.68
C ASP A 429 59.29 23.61 -23.30
N ASP A 430 58.98 23.42 -24.58
CA ASP A 430 59.41 22.39 -25.54
C ASP A 430 60.93 22.31 -25.78
N GLU A 431 61.42 21.17 -26.31
CA GLU A 431 62.45 21.01 -27.38
C GLU A 431 62.55 19.50 -27.72
N ALA A 432 61.97 19.03 -28.83
CA ALA A 432 62.46 19.15 -30.21
C ALA A 432 63.65 18.22 -30.51
N HIS A 433 63.35 17.02 -30.99
CA HIS A 433 64.20 16.30 -31.92
C HIS A 433 63.53 16.41 -33.30
N GLY A 434 64.08 17.28 -34.14
CA GLY A 434 63.73 17.42 -35.55
C GLY A 434 64.98 17.27 -36.41
N SER A 435 64.94 16.28 -37.30
CA SER A 435 65.40 16.39 -38.68
C SER A 435 64.54 15.39 -39.45
N ASP A 436 63.56 15.88 -40.20
CA ASP A 436 63.55 15.96 -41.68
C ASP A 436 63.35 14.55 -42.31
N VAL A 437 62.36 14.29 -43.18
CA VAL A 437 61.95 15.02 -44.40
C VAL A 437 60.53 14.61 -44.86
N ALA A 438 59.80 15.60 -45.43
CA ALA A 438 58.71 15.58 -46.44
C ALA A 438 57.34 14.95 -46.09
N HIS A 439 56.25 15.75 -46.06
CA HIS A 439 55.32 16.08 -47.18
C HIS A 439 54.71 14.82 -47.84
N GLU A 440 53.41 14.65 -48.05
CA GLU A 440 52.26 15.53 -48.26
C GLU A 440 51.03 14.61 -48.17
N GLU A 441 49.99 14.99 -47.41
CA GLU A 441 48.66 15.36 -47.94
C GLU A 441 47.64 14.21 -48.09
N LEU A 442 46.41 14.57 -47.73
CA LEU A 442 45.11 14.02 -48.15
C LEU A 442 44.43 12.91 -47.33
N ASP A 443 43.32 13.37 -46.74
CA ASP A 443 41.96 12.84 -46.89
C ASP A 443 41.41 11.78 -45.92
N ASP A 444 40.50 12.31 -45.10
CA ASP A 444 39.06 12.05 -45.17
C ASP A 444 38.44 10.92 -44.30
N LYS A 445 37.46 11.39 -43.52
CA LYS A 445 36.25 10.72 -43.01
C LYS A 445 36.40 9.45 -42.17
N SER A 446 36.03 9.62 -40.89
CA SER A 446 35.18 8.65 -40.20
C SER A 446 33.92 9.31 -39.66
N SER A 447 32.79 8.92 -40.23
CA SER A 447 31.45 8.86 -39.63
C SER A 447 30.79 7.61 -40.26
N PRO A 448 29.77 6.93 -39.69
CA PRO A 448 28.80 7.45 -38.72
C PRO A 448 28.34 6.46 -37.62
N LEU A 449 27.80 6.99 -36.53
CA LEU A 449 26.43 6.67 -36.07
C LEU A 449 26.05 7.57 -34.90
N GLN A 450 25.08 8.43 -35.18
CA GLN A 450 24.62 9.53 -34.37
C GLN A 450 23.29 9.20 -33.68
N GLU A 451 23.24 9.57 -32.41
CA GLU A 451 22.16 10.16 -31.59
C GLU A 451 20.69 9.96 -31.99
N ILE A 452 19.89 9.57 -30.98
CA ILE A 452 18.50 10.03 -30.83
C ILE A 452 18.41 10.71 -29.46
N SER A 453 18.16 12.01 -29.48
CA SER A 453 18.11 12.96 -28.36
C SER A 453 16.74 12.96 -27.66
N GLY A 454 16.76 13.17 -26.35
CA GLY A 454 15.59 13.16 -25.47
C GLY A 454 14.75 14.44 -25.47
N ASP A 455 14.11 14.76 -26.60
CA ASP A 455 13.28 15.98 -26.73
C ASP A 455 11.84 15.73 -27.22
N GLU A 456 11.22 14.60 -26.84
CA GLU A 456 9.81 14.29 -27.13
C GLU A 456 8.92 14.03 -25.90
N ALA A 457 9.44 14.24 -24.68
CA ALA A 457 8.68 13.95 -23.44
C ALA A 457 7.99 15.17 -22.80
N LEU A 458 8.19 16.40 -23.31
CA LEU A 458 7.74 17.63 -22.65
C LEU A 458 6.58 18.38 -23.32
N GLN A 459 6.00 17.87 -24.43
CA GLN A 459 4.90 18.56 -25.13
C GLN A 459 3.49 18.02 -24.84
N HIS A 460 3.31 17.03 -23.97
CA HIS A 460 1.96 16.47 -23.69
C HIS A 460 1.33 16.90 -22.36
N SER A 461 1.96 17.82 -21.62
CA SER A 461 1.49 18.28 -20.29
C SER A 461 0.73 19.62 -20.29
N GLU A 462 0.69 20.36 -21.39
CA GLU A 462 0.13 21.73 -21.43
C GLU A 462 -1.35 21.79 -21.90
N GLN A 463 -2.01 20.66 -22.18
CA GLN A 463 -3.37 20.68 -22.73
C GLN A 463 -4.51 20.43 -21.72
N TRP A 464 -4.23 20.35 -20.42
CA TRP A 464 -5.24 20.07 -19.38
C TRP A 464 -5.34 21.13 -18.28
N SER A 465 -4.65 22.26 -18.42
CA SER A 465 -4.60 23.33 -17.39
C SER A 465 -5.32 24.63 -17.77
N ALA A 466 -6.02 24.69 -18.90
CA ALA A 466 -6.72 25.90 -19.35
C ALA A 466 -8.22 25.70 -19.56
N VAL A 467 -8.97 25.31 -18.53
CA VAL A 467 -10.42 25.58 -18.45
C VAL A 467 -10.78 25.90 -16.99
N GLU A 468 -10.97 27.19 -16.75
CA GLU A 468 -11.76 27.87 -15.70
C GLU A 468 -11.00 29.05 -15.12
N LYS A 469 -11.08 30.19 -15.82
CA LYS A 469 -10.98 31.50 -15.17
C LYS A 469 -11.93 32.48 -15.85
N ASP A 470 -13.03 32.70 -15.15
CA ASP A 470 -13.77 33.96 -15.00
C ASP A 470 -14.59 34.52 -16.17
N SER A 471 -15.89 34.69 -15.91
CA SER A 471 -16.69 35.79 -16.45
C SER A 471 -17.90 36.02 -15.52
N GLY A 472 -17.64 36.62 -14.36
CA GLY A 472 -18.63 37.34 -13.57
C GLY A 472 -18.33 38.83 -13.56
N GLU A 473 -19.37 39.64 -13.76
CA GLU A 473 -19.44 41.13 -13.69
C GLU A 473 -18.72 41.87 -14.84
N ALA A 474 -19.19 42.97 -15.42
CA ALA A 474 -20.41 43.78 -15.43
C ALA A 474 -20.15 44.86 -16.52
N ASP A 475 -21.17 45.35 -17.23
CA ASP A 475 -21.22 46.65 -17.95
C ASP A 475 -22.68 46.80 -18.44
N GLU A 476 -23.51 47.67 -17.85
CA GLU A 476 -23.72 49.08 -18.26
C GLU A 476 -24.11 49.26 -19.74
N GLU A 477 -25.42 49.15 -20.04
CA GLU A 477 -26.27 50.18 -20.67
C GLU A 477 -27.75 49.76 -20.65
#